data_AF-A0A9E2IMH7-F1
#
_entry.id   AF-A0A9E2IMH7-F1
#
_cell.length_a   1.000
_cell.length_b   1.000
_cell.length_c   1.000
_cell.angle_alpha   90.00
_cell.angle_beta   90.00
_cell.angle_gamma   90.00
#
_symmetry.space_group_name_H-M   'P 1'
#
loop_
_entity.id
_entity.type
_entity.pdbx_description
1 polymer ?
#
loop_
_entity_poly.entity_id
_entity_poly.type
_entity_poly.pdbx_seq_one_letter_code
_entity_poly.pdbx_strand_id
1 'polypeptide(L)'
;MYEKFYGLTNKPFNLTPDSEFFFASQKHEEALNRLLLAISERNGFTVITGEIGSGKTTICRTLLSKLDPTTKVTLILNTHLTKREFLTSIL
;
A
#
# COMPACT_ATOMS: atom_id res chain seq x y z
N MET A 1 11.16 -16.30 -22.25
CA MET A 1 12.06 -16.24 -23.43
C MET A 1 12.86 -14.94 -23.43
N TYR A 2 12.21 -13.79 -23.17
CA TYR A 2 12.89 -12.52 -22.92
C TYR A 2 13.65 -12.49 -21.59
N GLU A 3 13.11 -13.09 -20.54
CA GLU A 3 13.69 -13.06 -19.19
C GLU A 3 15.08 -13.71 -19.16
N LYS A 4 15.18 -14.93 -19.72
CA LYS A 4 16.46 -15.66 -19.82
C LYS A 4 17.47 -14.97 -20.75
N PHE A 5 17.01 -14.28 -21.80
CA PHE A 5 17.89 -13.57 -22.73
C PHE A 5 18.49 -12.29 -22.09
N TYR A 6 17.68 -11.55 -21.31
CA TYR A 6 18.10 -10.32 -20.64
C TYR A 6 18.56 -10.50 -19.19
N GLY A 7 18.56 -11.74 -18.66
CA GLY A 7 18.94 -12.02 -17.28
C GLY A 7 17.95 -11.49 -16.23
N LEU A 8 16.68 -11.34 -16.60
CA LEU A 8 15.62 -10.87 -15.70
C LEU A 8 15.09 -12.04 -14.87
N THR A 9 14.77 -11.78 -13.60
CA THR A 9 14.13 -12.77 -12.72
C THR A 9 12.63 -12.86 -12.97
N ASN A 10 12.00 -11.75 -13.34
CA ASN A 10 10.57 -11.62 -13.55
C ASN A 10 10.27 -11.02 -14.93
N LYS A 11 9.02 -11.16 -15.38
CA LYS A 11 8.55 -10.58 -16.64
C LYS A 11 8.69 -9.05 -16.61
N PRO A 12 9.43 -8.43 -17.56
CA PRO A 12 9.50 -6.98 -17.64
C PRO A 12 8.17 -6.40 -18.12
N PHE A 13 7.82 -5.20 -17.63
CA PHE A 13 6.65 -4.43 -18.07
C PHE A 13 5.29 -5.09 -17.79
N ASN A 14 5.05 -5.51 -16.54
CA ASN A 14 3.71 -5.91 -16.12
C ASN A 14 2.73 -4.73 -16.14
N LEU A 15 1.48 -5.00 -16.56
CA LEU A 15 0.40 -4.01 -16.63
C LEU A 15 -0.01 -3.47 -15.26
N THR A 16 0.18 -4.28 -14.21
CA THR A 16 -0.12 -3.90 -12.83
C THR A 16 1.17 -3.58 -12.09
N PRO A 17 1.25 -2.45 -11.37
CA PRO A 17 2.37 -2.15 -10.49
C PRO A 17 2.54 -3.25 -9.46
N ASP A 18 3.78 -3.73 -9.33
CA ASP A 18 4.16 -4.76 -8.37
C ASP A 18 4.87 -4.10 -7.17
N SER A 19 4.34 -4.35 -5.98
CA SER A 19 4.85 -3.78 -4.73
C SER A 19 6.25 -4.27 -4.37
N GLU A 20 6.71 -5.41 -4.92
CA GLU A 20 8.07 -5.90 -4.72
C GLU A 20 9.12 -4.96 -5.35
N PHE A 21 8.73 -4.20 -6.37
CA PHE A 21 9.59 -3.21 -7.03
C PHE A 21 9.39 -1.79 -6.49
N PHE A 22 8.93 -1.67 -5.24
CA PHE A 22 8.76 -0.37 -4.61
C PHE A 22 10.09 0.38 -4.45
N PHE A 23 10.23 1.49 -5.17
CA PHE A 23 11.34 2.41 -4.96
C PHE A 23 11.04 3.31 -3.74
N ALA A 24 11.65 3.00 -2.61
CA ALA A 24 11.53 3.76 -1.38
C ALA A 24 12.35 5.06 -1.45
N SER A 25 11.83 6.09 -2.12
CA SER A 25 12.43 7.43 -2.00
C SER A 25 12.42 7.88 -0.55
N GLN A 26 13.32 8.79 -0.16
CA GLN A 26 13.40 9.29 1.23
C GLN A 26 12.04 9.77 1.76
N LYS A 27 11.26 10.48 0.94
CA LYS A 27 9.91 10.95 1.32
C LYS A 27 8.91 9.81 1.48
N HIS A 28 9.01 8.78 0.64
CA HIS A 28 8.13 7.62 0.73
C HIS A 28 8.44 6.75 1.95
N GLU A 29 9.73 6.58 2.26
CA GLU A 29 10.19 5.87 3.45
C GLU A 29 9.75 6.59 4.73
N GLU A 30 9.91 7.92 4.79
CA GLU A 30 9.42 8.73 5.91
C GLU A 30 7.91 8.59 6.11
N ALA A 31 7.13 8.72 5.02
CA ALA A 31 5.67 8.57 5.10
C ALA A 31 5.25 7.16 5.55
N LEU A 32 5.92 6.12 5.05
CA LEU A 32 5.65 4.73 5.43
C LEU A 32 5.98 4.46 6.91
N ASN A 33 7.11 4.97 7.40
CA ASN A 33 7.50 4.82 8.80
C ASN A 33 6.54 5.56 9.74
N ARG A 34 6.08 6.76 9.37
CA ARG A 34 5.04 7.49 10.12
C ARG A 34 3.72 6.71 10.19
N LEU A 35 3.31 6.05 9.10
CA LEU A 35 2.11 5.21 9.09
C LEU A 35 2.26 3.97 9.98
N LEU A 36 3.41 3.29 9.92
CA LEU A 36 3.70 2.14 10.78
C LEU A 36 3.71 2.52 12.26
N LEU A 37 4.33 3.67 12.59
CA LEU A 37 4.33 4.20 13.95
C LEU A 37 2.91 4.55 14.42
N ALA A 38 2.10 5.18 13.56
CA ALA A 38 0.72 5.50 13.91
C ALA A 38 -0.12 4.25 14.22
N ILE A 39 0.12 3.14 13.51
CA ILE A 39 -0.54 1.85 13.78
C ILE A 39 -0.04 1.26 15.11
N SER A 40 1.27 1.27 15.37
CA SER A 40 1.83 0.71 16.61
C SER A 40 1.41 1.49 17.86
N GLU A 41 1.32 2.82 17.76
CA GLU A 41 0.84 3.71 18.82
C GLU A 41 -0.68 3.70 18.97
N ARG A 42 -1.42 3.02 18.08
CA ARG A 42 -2.90 3.02 18.02
C ARG A 42 -3.48 4.43 17.88
N ASN A 43 -2.82 5.28 17.09
CA ASN A 43 -3.33 6.58 16.74
C ASN A 43 -4.67 6.40 16.00
N GLY A 44 -5.73 7.04 16.48
CA GLY A 44 -7.10 6.72 16.04
C GLY A 44 -7.37 6.98 14.56
N PHE A 45 -6.77 8.04 13.98
CA PHE A 45 -6.94 8.37 12.57
C PHE A 45 -5.65 8.97 12.00
N THR A 46 -5.25 8.53 10.81
CA THR A 46 -4.07 9.04 10.11
C THR A 46 -4.39 9.21 8.63
N VAL A 47 -3.90 10.31 8.05
CA VAL A 47 -4.14 10.66 6.65
C VAL A 47 -2.81 10.83 5.94
N ILE A 48 -2.68 10.20 4.77
CA ILE A 48 -1.60 10.47 3.83
C ILE A 48 -2.11 11.36 2.69
N THR A 49 -1.44 12.49 2.48
CA THR A 49 -1.78 13.46 1.42
C THR A 49 -0.62 13.59 0.43
N GLY A 50 -0.89 14.18 -0.73
CA GLY A 50 0.10 14.42 -1.77
C GLY A 50 -0.54 14.60 -3.14
N GLU A 51 0.23 15.10 -4.08
CA GLU A 51 -0.22 15.41 -5.45
C GLU A 51 -0.56 14.16 -6.28
N ILE A 52 -1.18 14.35 -7.44
CA ILE A 52 -1.46 13.26 -8.38
C ILE A 52 -0.13 12.60 -8.78
N GLY A 53 -0.07 11.27 -8.79
CA GLY A 53 1.15 10.53 -9.10
C GLY A 53 2.19 10.48 -7.97
N SER A 54 1.93 11.06 -6.79
CA SER A 54 2.92 11.09 -5.68
C SER A 54 3.18 9.74 -5.01
N GLY A 55 2.49 8.66 -5.42
CA GLY A 55 2.68 7.32 -4.87
C GLY A 55 1.85 6.97 -3.63
N LYS A 56 0.80 7.75 -3.30
CA LYS A 56 -0.09 7.47 -2.14
C LYS A 56 -0.60 6.03 -2.10
N THR A 57 -1.19 5.56 -3.20
CA THR A 57 -1.72 4.19 -3.32
C THR A 57 -0.60 3.16 -3.21
N THR A 58 0.57 3.45 -3.76
CA THR A 58 1.74 2.58 -3.66
C THR A 58 2.19 2.44 -2.21
N ILE A 59 2.29 3.55 -1.46
CA ILE A 59 2.64 3.54 -0.04
C ILE A 59 1.60 2.75 0.77
N CYS A 60 0.30 2.94 0.53
CA CYS A 60 -0.74 2.16 1.20
C CYS A 60 -0.57 0.66 0.93
N ARG A 61 -0.25 0.24 -0.30
CA ARG A 61 -0.01 -1.18 -0.62
C ARG A 61 1.26 -1.71 0.05
N THR A 62 2.34 -0.94 0.04
CA THR A 62 3.60 -1.30 0.73
C THR A 62 3.42 -1.36 2.25
N LEU A 63 2.56 -0.53 2.83
CA LEU A 63 2.21 -0.62 4.24
C LEU A 63 1.57 -1.97 4.56
N LEU A 64 0.59 -2.39 3.76
CA LEU A 64 -0.10 -3.68 3.95
C LEU A 64 0.86 -4.87 3.90
N SER A 65 1.87 -4.85 3.04
CA SER A 65 2.86 -5.93 2.96
C SER A 65 3.86 -5.96 4.12
N LYS A 66 3.94 -4.87 4.92
CA LYS A 66 4.82 -4.77 6.09
C LYS A 66 4.11 -5.05 7.42
N LEU A 67 2.79 -5.19 7.43
CA LEU A 67 2.05 -5.51 8.65
C LEU A 67 2.29 -6.97 9.05
N ASP A 68 2.23 -7.22 10.35
CA ASP A 68 2.34 -8.58 10.87
C ASP A 68 1.20 -9.46 10.29
N PRO A 69 1.47 -10.72 9.89
CA PRO A 69 0.46 -11.60 9.29
C PRO A 69 -0.78 -11.85 10.17
N THR A 70 -0.69 -11.63 11.49
CA THR A 70 -1.81 -11.74 12.42
C THR A 70 -2.68 -10.48 12.47
N THR A 71 -2.24 -9.38 11.85
CA THR A 71 -2.98 -8.13 11.77
C THR A 71 -4.19 -8.30 10.86
N LYS A 72 -5.39 -8.12 11.42
CA LYS A 72 -6.61 -8.07 10.62
C LYS A 72 -6.68 -6.74 9.89
N VAL A 73 -6.83 -6.79 8.56
CA VAL A 73 -6.91 -5.58 7.74
C VAL A 73 -8.11 -5.64 6.81
N THR A 74 -8.87 -4.54 6.80
CA THR A 74 -9.87 -4.26 5.77
C THR A 74 -9.35 -3.13 4.89
N LEU A 75 -9.40 -3.33 3.56
CA LEU A 75 -9.08 -2.31 2.58
C LEU A 75 -10.34 -1.87 1.82
N ILE A 76 -10.70 -0.59 1.95
CA ILE A 76 -11.81 0.03 1.23
C ILE A 76 -11.25 0.87 0.09
N LEU A 77 -11.44 0.44 -1.16
CA LEU A 77 -11.00 1.16 -2.36
C LEU A 77 -12.09 2.04 -2.97
N ASN A 78 -13.36 1.65 -2.79
CA ASN A 78 -14.52 2.40 -3.25
C ASN A 78 -15.18 3.10 -2.06
N THR A 79 -15.23 4.43 -2.10
CA THR A 79 -15.82 5.24 -1.03
C THR A 79 -17.33 5.49 -1.21
N HIS A 80 -17.93 5.06 -2.33
CA HIS A 80 -19.37 5.12 -2.55
C HIS A 80 -20.07 3.96 -1.82
N LEU A 81 -20.06 4.00 -0.49
CA LEU A 81 -20.71 3.03 0.37
C LEU A 81 -21.80 3.70 1.19
N THR A 82 -22.94 3.03 1.31
CA THR A 82 -23.93 3.34 2.35
C THR A 82 -23.34 3.02 3.73
N LYS A 83 -23.95 3.58 4.78
CA LYS A 83 -23.55 3.31 6.18
C LYS A 83 -23.53 1.82 6.49
N ARG A 84 -24.50 1.07 5.95
CA ARG A 84 -24.61 -0.39 6.14
C ARG A 84 -23.47 -1.12 5.43
N GLU A 85 -23.19 -0.78 4.18
CA GLU A 85 -22.09 -1.41 3.42
C GLU A 85 -20.73 -1.13 4.06
N PHE A 86 -20.53 0.09 4.56
CA PHE A 86 -19.31 0.43 5.32
C PHE A 86 -19.16 -0.47 6.56
N LEU A 87 -20.17 -0.56 7.43
CA LEU A 87 -20.13 -1.41 8.61
C LEU A 87 -19.89 -2.89 8.25
N THR A 88 -20.56 -3.41 7.22
CA THR A 88 -20.35 -4.79 6.73
C THR A 88 -18.93 -5.02 6.21
N SER A 89 -18.24 -3.99 5.72
CA SER A 89 -16.86 -4.14 5.23
C SER A 89 -15.81 -4.19 6.35
N ILE A 90 -16.08 -3.55 7.50
CA ILE A 90 -15.10 -3.43 8.60
C ILE A 90 -15.37 -4.34 9.81
N LEU A 91 -16.54 -4.97 9.89
CA LEU A 91 -16.96 -5.88 10.98
C LEU A 91 -16.97 -7.34 10.50
#